data_AF-A0A1E3NNY2-F1
#
_entry.id   AF-A0A1E3NNY2-F1
#
_cell.length_a   1.000
_cell.length_b   1.000
_cell.length_c   1.000
_cell.angle_alpha   90.00
_cell.angle_beta   90.00
_cell.angle_gamma   90.00
#
_symmetry.space_group_name_H-M   'P 1'
#
loop_
_entity.id
_entity.type
_entity.pdbx_description
1 polymer ?
#
loop_
_entity_poly.entity_id
_entity_poly.type
_entity_poly.pdbx_seq_one_letter_code
_entity_poly.pdbx_strand_id
1 'polypeptide(L)'
;MEDKENAGENISSADADPEIDVAKSRKEIFVEAQGNKLEDKIEKLEHELIQLKEEHLKLSNELSREKGYVKGVTDGSFNQSFQKDYDKEMKRHIRQLKKYNELKDLGMGIIQLIADQKQSTLRGIMDEMGIEPDDK
;
A
#
# COMPACT_ATOMS: atom_id res chain seq x y z
N MET A 1 66.21 -62.42 31.82
CA MET A 1 66.13 -61.92 33.20
C MET A 1 65.26 -60.68 33.11
N GLU A 2 63.95 -60.74 32.86
CA GLU A 2 62.91 -61.53 33.55
C GLU A 2 63.11 -61.55 35.06
N ASP A 3 62.54 -60.54 35.71
CA ASP A 3 62.09 -60.60 37.09
C ASP A 3 60.67 -60.02 37.14
N LYS A 4 59.72 -60.93 37.35
CA LYS A 4 58.39 -60.67 37.89
C LYS A 4 58.46 -61.02 39.37
N GLU A 5 57.93 -60.17 40.24
CA GLU A 5 57.29 -60.51 41.54
C GLU A 5 56.81 -59.18 42.14
N ASN A 6 55.51 -58.83 42.16
CA ASN A 6 54.29 -59.45 42.68
C ASN A 6 54.00 -59.10 44.16
N ALA A 7 52.73 -58.72 44.36
CA ALA A 7 51.89 -58.77 45.55
C ALA A 7 52.03 -57.70 46.65
N GLY A 8 50.89 -57.07 46.92
CA GLY A 8 50.63 -56.20 48.05
C GLY A 8 49.22 -55.61 48.01
N GLU A 9 48.23 -56.49 47.97
CA GLU A 9 46.79 -56.19 48.10
C GLU A 9 46.46 -55.39 49.37
N ASN A 10 45.45 -54.52 49.29
CA ASN A 10 44.33 -54.55 50.26
C ASN A 10 43.13 -53.67 49.82
N ILE A 11 42.17 -54.34 49.17
CA ILE A 11 40.71 -54.39 49.45
C ILE A 11 40.02 -53.13 50.03
N SER A 12 39.05 -52.56 49.29
CA SER A 12 37.61 -52.47 49.67
C SER A 12 36.85 -51.76 48.53
N SER A 13 36.05 -52.48 47.74
CA SER A 13 34.61 -52.69 47.94
C SER A 13 33.74 -51.65 47.24
N ALA A 14 32.74 -52.15 46.49
CA ALA A 14 31.50 -51.47 46.07
C ALA A 14 31.66 -50.33 45.05
N ASP A 15 30.88 -50.17 43.99
CA ASP A 15 29.75 -50.90 43.42
C ASP A 15 29.64 -50.42 41.96
N ALA A 16 29.04 -51.23 41.09
CA ALA A 16 28.82 -50.91 39.69
C ALA A 16 27.73 -49.84 39.50
N ASP A 17 28.01 -48.78 38.75
CA ASP A 17 26.97 -47.92 38.15
C ASP A 17 27.03 -47.97 36.61
N PRO A 18 26.23 -48.84 35.96
CA PRO A 18 26.00 -48.79 34.51
C PRO A 18 24.99 -47.68 34.09
N GLU A 19 24.54 -46.84 35.02
CA GLU A 19 23.47 -45.85 34.75
C GLU A 19 23.90 -44.61 33.94
N ILE A 20 25.20 -44.33 33.82
CA ILE A 20 25.68 -43.09 33.20
C ILE A 20 25.66 -43.15 31.66
N ASP A 21 25.68 -44.34 31.05
CA ASP A 21 25.77 -44.50 29.59
C ASP A 21 24.37 -44.49 28.91
N VAL A 22 23.36 -45.10 29.55
CA VAL A 22 21.99 -45.18 29.02
C VAL A 22 21.28 -43.82 29.00
N ALA A 23 21.56 -42.97 30.00
CA ALA A 23 20.97 -41.63 30.08
C ALA A 23 21.53 -40.67 29.02
N LYS A 24 22.79 -40.88 28.60
CA LYS A 24 23.44 -40.10 27.54
C LYS A 24 22.88 -40.47 26.17
N SER A 25 22.76 -41.77 25.88
CA SER A 25 22.11 -42.26 24.66
C SER A 25 20.63 -41.90 24.58
N ARG A 26 19.87 -41.91 25.69
CA ARG A 26 18.47 -41.45 25.67
C ARG A 26 18.33 -39.95 25.37
N LYS A 27 19.25 -39.11 25.86
CA LYS A 27 19.27 -37.68 25.53
C LYS A 27 19.66 -37.44 24.08
N GLU A 28 20.62 -38.20 23.54
CA GLU A 28 20.99 -38.16 22.12
C GLU A 28 19.83 -38.59 21.22
N ILE A 29 19.15 -39.71 21.53
CA ILE A 29 17.95 -40.17 20.81
C ILE A 29 16.82 -39.14 20.87
N PHE A 30 16.64 -38.46 22.01
CA PHE A 30 15.61 -37.43 22.15
C PHE A 30 15.95 -36.15 21.36
N VAL A 31 17.22 -35.76 21.33
CA VAL A 31 17.72 -34.62 20.53
C VAL A 31 17.63 -34.94 19.04
N GLU A 32 17.99 -36.15 18.62
CA GLU A 32 17.79 -36.64 17.23
C GLU A 32 16.30 -36.68 16.86
N ALA A 33 15.42 -37.17 17.75
CA ALA A 33 13.99 -37.17 17.50
C ALA A 33 13.38 -35.75 17.42
N GLN A 34 13.96 -34.77 18.11
CA GLN A 34 13.60 -33.35 17.94
C GLN A 34 14.19 -32.75 16.66
N GLY A 35 15.42 -33.13 16.30
CA GLY A 35 16.06 -32.79 15.02
C GLY A 35 15.22 -33.26 13.84
N ASN A 36 14.85 -34.54 13.81
CA ASN A 36 14.02 -35.13 12.77
C ASN A 36 12.64 -34.45 12.66
N LYS A 37 12.02 -34.07 13.78
CA LYS A 37 10.75 -33.31 13.78
C LYS A 37 10.88 -31.89 13.23
N LEU A 38 12.02 -31.25 13.45
CA LEU A 38 12.33 -29.94 12.89
C LEU A 38 12.63 -30.06 11.40
N GLU A 39 13.32 -31.11 10.99
CA GLU A 39 13.65 -31.43 9.61
C GLU A 39 12.37 -31.70 8.80
N ASP A 40 11.45 -32.52 9.31
CA ASP A 40 10.11 -32.72 8.73
C ASP A 40 9.33 -31.41 8.58
N LYS A 41 9.53 -30.45 9.50
CA LYS A 41 8.86 -29.15 9.46
C LYS A 41 9.51 -28.22 8.45
N ILE A 42 10.83 -28.27 8.30
CA ILE A 42 11.58 -27.55 7.29
C ILE A 42 11.16 -28.05 5.90
N GLU A 43 11.11 -29.36 5.67
CA GLU A 43 10.67 -29.94 4.40
C GLU A 43 9.24 -29.53 4.03
N LYS A 44 8.31 -29.51 5.01
CA LYS A 44 6.94 -29.02 4.79
C LYS A 44 6.90 -27.55 4.40
N LEU A 45 7.66 -26.70 5.10
CA LEU A 45 7.73 -25.27 4.80
C LEU A 45 8.38 -25.01 3.43
N GLU A 46 9.37 -25.81 3.04
CA GLU A 46 9.98 -25.73 1.71
C GLU A 46 8.99 -26.12 0.61
N HIS A 47 8.22 -27.20 0.82
CA HIS A 47 7.13 -27.57 -0.08
C HIS A 47 6.07 -26.47 -0.19
N GLU A 48 5.64 -25.88 0.93
CA GLU A 48 4.70 -24.74 0.94
C GLU A 48 5.27 -23.53 0.20
N LEU A 49 6.55 -23.21 0.38
CA LEU A 49 7.21 -22.12 -0.35
C LEU A 49 7.29 -22.38 -1.85
N ILE A 50 7.53 -23.62 -2.27
CA ILE A 50 7.54 -23.99 -3.70
C ILE A 50 6.13 -23.83 -4.29
N GLN A 51 5.10 -24.34 -3.61
CA GLN A 51 3.70 -24.20 -4.03
C GLN A 51 3.31 -22.72 -4.14
N LEU A 52 3.61 -21.92 -3.12
CA LEU A 52 3.28 -20.50 -3.11
C LEU A 52 4.01 -19.73 -4.21
N LYS A 53 5.26 -20.08 -4.51
CA LYS A 53 6.00 -19.52 -5.66
C LYS A 53 5.37 -19.89 -7.00
N GLU A 54 4.94 -21.13 -7.16
CA GLU A 54 4.23 -21.56 -8.37
C GLU A 54 2.89 -20.85 -8.54
N GLU A 55 2.14 -20.67 -7.46
CA GLU A 55 0.89 -19.90 -7.45
C GLU A 55 1.15 -18.44 -7.80
N HIS A 56 2.15 -17.80 -7.20
CA HIS A 56 2.55 -16.44 -7.57
C HIS A 56 2.98 -16.32 -9.03
N LEU A 57 3.67 -17.33 -9.57
CA LEU A 57 4.07 -17.35 -10.98
C LEU A 57 2.85 -17.49 -11.90
N LYS A 58 1.88 -18.36 -11.56
CA LYS A 58 0.62 -18.52 -12.28
C LYS A 58 -0.19 -17.24 -12.26
N LEU A 59 -0.42 -16.67 -11.08
CA LEU A 59 -1.13 -15.40 -10.89
C LEU A 59 -0.44 -14.25 -11.63
N SER A 60 0.89 -14.17 -11.59
CA SER A 60 1.64 -13.14 -12.32
C SER A 60 1.48 -13.27 -13.84
N ASN A 61 1.50 -14.50 -14.36
CA ASN A 61 1.28 -14.79 -15.78
C ASN A 61 -0.16 -14.52 -16.20
N GLU A 62 -1.14 -14.89 -15.37
CA GLU A 62 -2.55 -14.58 -15.59
C GLU A 62 -2.81 -13.08 -15.57
N LEU A 63 -2.24 -12.35 -14.60
CA LEU A 63 -2.31 -10.89 -14.55
C LEU A 63 -1.65 -10.25 -15.77
N SER A 64 -0.58 -10.84 -16.30
CA SER A 64 0.09 -10.39 -17.52
C SER A 64 -0.74 -10.68 -18.77
N ARG A 65 -1.46 -11.81 -18.81
CA ARG A 65 -2.38 -12.17 -19.89
C ARG A 65 -3.65 -11.32 -19.87
N GLU A 66 -4.21 -11.07 -18.69
CA GLU A 66 -5.37 -10.22 -18.47
C GLU A 66 -5.04 -8.75 -18.74
N LYS A 67 -3.88 -8.25 -18.27
CA LYS A 67 -3.36 -6.93 -18.67
C LYS A 67 -3.00 -6.85 -20.16
N GLY A 68 -2.69 -7.98 -20.79
CA GLY A 68 -2.47 -8.08 -22.24
C GLY A 68 -3.73 -7.81 -23.06
N TYR A 69 -4.92 -8.10 -22.52
CA TYR A 69 -6.21 -7.78 -23.15
C TYR A 69 -6.71 -6.36 -22.82
N VAL A 70 -6.20 -5.75 -21.74
CA VAL A 70 -6.49 -4.35 -21.35
C VAL A 70 -5.43 -3.36 -21.89
N LYS A 71 -4.41 -3.83 -22.62
CA LYS A 71 -3.42 -2.97 -23.29
C LYS A 71 -3.98 -2.18 -24.49
N GLY A 72 -5.28 -2.28 -24.77
CA GLY A 72 -5.99 -1.40 -25.71
C GLY A 72 -6.78 -0.26 -25.05
N VAL A 73 -6.92 -0.24 -23.71
CA VAL A 73 -7.82 0.70 -22.99
C VAL A 73 -7.09 1.55 -21.93
N THR A 74 -5.88 1.17 -21.51
CA THR A 74 -5.10 1.95 -20.53
C THR A 74 -3.74 2.40 -21.05
N ASP A 75 -3.63 2.74 -22.33
CA ASP A 75 -2.62 3.72 -22.72
C ASP A 75 -3.07 5.06 -22.13
N GLY A 76 -2.31 5.60 -21.16
CA GLY A 76 -2.60 6.86 -20.48
C GLY A 76 -2.78 8.10 -21.39
N SER A 77 -2.70 7.91 -22.70
CA SER A 77 -3.00 8.88 -23.76
C SER A 77 -4.49 9.28 -23.78
N PHE A 78 -5.42 8.34 -23.62
CA PHE A 78 -6.86 8.65 -23.71
C PHE A 78 -7.35 9.46 -22.50
N ASN A 79 -6.95 9.10 -21.28
CA ASN A 79 -7.30 9.87 -20.08
C ASN A 79 -6.61 11.25 -20.05
N GLN A 80 -5.45 11.42 -20.67
CA GLN A 80 -4.75 12.70 -20.68
C GLN A 80 -5.40 13.74 -21.61
N SER A 81 -6.03 13.34 -22.73
CA SER A 81 -6.75 14.27 -23.60
C SER A 81 -8.03 14.78 -22.94
N PHE A 82 -8.86 13.90 -22.36
CA PHE A 82 -10.07 14.31 -21.65
C PHE A 82 -9.76 15.22 -20.45
N GLN A 83 -8.70 14.92 -19.69
CA GLN A 83 -8.28 15.77 -18.58
C GLN A 83 -7.83 17.16 -19.06
N LYS A 84 -7.08 17.24 -20.17
CA LYS A 84 -6.66 18.51 -20.76
C LYS A 84 -7.84 19.33 -21.28
N ASP A 85 -8.81 18.68 -21.92
CA ASP A 85 -10.00 19.34 -22.44
C ASP A 85 -10.89 19.86 -21.31
N TYR A 86 -11.07 19.07 -20.24
CA TYR A 86 -11.76 19.50 -19.03
C TYR A 86 -11.06 20.69 -18.35
N ASP A 87 -9.73 20.62 -18.17
CA ASP A 87 -8.97 21.72 -17.56
C ASP A 87 -9.06 23.01 -18.40
N LYS A 88 -9.10 22.86 -19.73
CA LYS A 88 -9.25 23.99 -20.67
C LYS A 88 -10.64 24.61 -20.55
N GLU A 89 -11.69 23.80 -20.51
CA GLU A 89 -13.07 24.29 -20.39
C GLU A 89 -13.32 24.89 -19.00
N MET A 90 -12.82 24.27 -17.93
CA MET A 90 -12.83 24.81 -16.57
C MET A 90 -12.14 26.18 -16.51
N LYS A 91 -10.93 26.31 -17.07
CA LYS A 91 -10.23 27.61 -17.16
C LYS A 91 -10.99 28.63 -18.00
N ARG A 92 -11.75 28.20 -19.01
CA ARG A 92 -12.62 29.09 -19.79
C ARG A 92 -13.77 29.59 -18.92
N HIS A 93 -14.47 28.72 -18.21
CA HIS A 93 -15.55 29.11 -17.30
C HIS A 93 -15.08 30.03 -16.18
N ILE A 94 -13.94 29.74 -15.55
CA ILE A 94 -13.36 30.62 -14.51
C ILE A 94 -13.08 32.02 -15.09
N ARG A 95 -12.52 32.11 -16.30
CA ARG A 95 -12.26 33.41 -16.94
C ARG A 95 -13.55 34.14 -17.30
N GLN A 96 -14.56 33.43 -17.79
CA GLN A 96 -15.87 34.02 -18.09
C GLN A 96 -16.54 34.56 -16.82
N LEU A 97 -16.52 33.80 -15.73
CA LEU A 97 -17.10 34.22 -14.45
C LEU A 97 -16.36 35.43 -13.88
N LYS A 98 -15.03 35.42 -13.92
CA LYS A 98 -14.22 36.57 -13.49
C LYS A 98 -14.56 37.81 -14.32
N LYS A 99 -14.61 37.68 -15.65
CA LYS A 99 -14.95 38.79 -16.55
C LYS A 99 -16.38 39.29 -16.33
N TYR A 100 -17.33 38.40 -16.07
CA TYR A 100 -18.69 38.77 -15.72
C TYR A 100 -18.74 39.58 -14.43
N ASN A 101 -18.04 39.13 -13.37
CA ASN A 101 -17.98 39.86 -12.11
C ASN A 101 -17.34 41.23 -12.28
N GLU A 102 -16.20 41.32 -12.98
CA GLU A 102 -15.55 42.61 -13.27
C GLU A 102 -16.48 43.56 -14.03
N LEU A 103 -17.22 43.06 -15.03
CA LEU A 103 -18.15 43.86 -15.80
C LEU A 103 -19.37 44.28 -14.97
N LYS A 104 -19.89 43.38 -14.13
CA LYS A 104 -20.99 43.65 -13.20
C LYS A 104 -20.58 44.74 -12.21
N ASP A 105 -19.42 44.62 -11.59
CA ASP A 105 -18.94 45.60 -10.61
C ASP A 105 -18.70 46.98 -11.25
N LEU A 106 -18.11 47.02 -12.46
CA LEU A 106 -17.96 48.25 -13.21
C LEU A 106 -19.31 48.86 -13.58
N GLY A 107 -20.24 48.04 -14.08
CA GLY A 107 -21.59 48.46 -14.41
C GLY A 107 -22.32 49.03 -13.21
N MET A 108 -22.28 48.34 -12.07
CA MET A 108 -22.85 48.80 -10.81
C MET A 108 -22.23 50.12 -10.34
N GLY A 109 -20.91 50.28 -10.49
CA GLY A 109 -20.24 51.56 -10.21
C GLY A 109 -20.75 52.70 -11.08
N ILE A 110 -20.94 52.46 -12.39
CA ILE A 110 -21.49 53.46 -13.31
C ILE A 110 -22.94 53.80 -12.96
N ILE A 111 -23.77 52.78 -12.67
CA ILE A 111 -25.17 52.98 -12.29
C ILE A 111 -25.26 53.79 -10.99
N GLN A 112 -24.38 53.52 -10.01
CA GLN A 112 -24.30 54.29 -8.78
C GLN A 112 -23.96 55.76 -9.05
N LEU A 113 -22.96 56.03 -9.91
CA LEU A 113 -22.61 57.40 -10.29
C LEU A 113 -23.78 58.14 -10.95
N ILE A 114 -24.54 57.45 -11.81
CA ILE A 114 -25.73 58.02 -12.46
C ILE A 114 -26.84 58.27 -11.44
N ALA A 115 -27.06 57.35 -10.50
CA ALA A 115 -28.03 57.50 -9.42
C ALA A 115 -27.71 58.72 -8.55
N ASP A 116 -26.44 58.90 -8.19
CA ASP A 116 -25.97 60.05 -7.41
C ASP A 116 -26.18 61.37 -8.17
N GLN A 117 -25.89 61.41 -9.47
CA GLN A 117 -26.12 62.59 -10.32
C GLN A 117 -27.61 62.93 -10.47
N LYS A 118 -28.46 61.93 -10.62
CA LYS A 118 -29.92 62.09 -10.73
C LYS A 118 -30.62 62.27 -9.38
N GLN A 119 -29.90 62.16 -8.25
CA GLN A 119 -30.46 62.07 -6.90
C GLN A 119 -31.60 61.05 -6.80
N SER A 120 -31.45 59.94 -7.52
CA SER A 120 -32.43 58.86 -7.56
C SER A 120 -31.89 57.64 -6.82
N THR A 121 -32.78 56.71 -6.50
CA THR A 121 -32.34 55.43 -5.91
C THR A 121 -31.67 54.56 -6.97
N LEU A 122 -30.65 53.81 -6.57
CA LEU A 122 -29.97 52.85 -7.44
C LEU A 122 -30.99 51.91 -8.13
N ARG A 123 -31.97 51.43 -7.36
CA ARG A 123 -33.05 50.58 -7.86
C ARG A 123 -33.88 51.26 -8.94
N GLY A 124 -34.27 52.52 -8.74
CA GLY A 124 -35.03 53.27 -9.73
C GLY A 124 -34.27 53.46 -11.05
N ILE A 125 -32.95 53.66 -10.99
CA ILE A 125 -32.12 53.73 -12.20
C ILE A 125 -31.97 52.36 -12.86
N MET A 126 -31.81 51.28 -12.09
CA MET A 126 -31.76 49.92 -12.63
C MET A 126 -33.07 49.56 -13.35
N ASP A 127 -34.22 49.90 -12.76
CA ASP A 127 -35.54 49.68 -13.37
C ASP A 127 -35.71 50.54 -14.63
N GLU A 128 -35.24 51.81 -14.64
CA GLU A 128 -35.23 52.69 -15.84
C GLU A 128 -34.37 52.09 -16.97
N MET A 129 -33.26 51.45 -16.63
CA MET A 129 -32.34 50.80 -17.57
C MET A 129 -32.78 49.39 -17.99
N GLY A 130 -33.91 48.88 -17.45
CA GLY A 130 -34.39 47.52 -17.71
C GLY A 130 -33.48 46.42 -17.16
N ILE A 131 -32.72 46.71 -16.10
CA ILE A 131 -31.83 45.76 -15.44
C ILE A 131 -32.62 45.06 -14.35
N GLU A 132 -32.93 43.79 -14.58
CA GLU A 132 -33.57 42.94 -13.58
C GLU A 132 -32.61 42.65 -12.42
N PRO A 133 -33.10 42.60 -11.17
CA PRO A 133 -32.30 42.08 -10.06
C PRO A 133 -31.93 40.63 -10.35
N ASP A 134 -30.82 40.15 -9.79
CA ASP A 134 -30.53 38.71 -9.84
C ASP A 134 -31.72 37.95 -9.23
N ASP A 135 -32.40 37.14 -10.04
CA ASP A 135 -33.44 36.22 -9.58
C ASP A 135 -32.82 35.28 -8.54
N LYS A 136 -33.33 35.34 -7.31
CA LYS A 136 -32.95 34.44 -6.21
C LYS A 136 -33.82 33.19 -6.20
#